data_AF-A0A940D6M8-F1
#
_entry.id   AF-A0A940D6M8-F1
#
_cell.length_a   1.000
_cell.length_b   1.000
_cell.length_c   1.000
_cell.angle_alpha   90.00
_cell.angle_beta   90.00
_cell.angle_gamma   90.00
#
_symmetry.space_group_name_H-M   'P 1'
#
loop_
_entity.id
_entity.type
_entity.pdbx_description
1 polymer ?
#
loop_
_entity_poly.entity_id
_entity_poly.type
_entity_poly.pdbx_seq_one_letter_code
_entity_poly.pdbx_strand_id
1 'polypeptide(L)'
;MDVFLFFNRYLLILSYILWAGINITLGFFLVPLLRKKNVPEVKVLVFNILRAFRKITYACWALMLGTGFIEYIYIRPISSFESISQYLMITGFIVFVFHIIWSFYLFGIAKRNEYNPLSVTERDAGLLVGGGYFNNFLIFTMIFIYAIVEMLFHL
;
A
#
# COMPACT_ATOMS: atom_id res chain seq x y z
N MET A 1 -24.61 13.12 -12.27
CA MET A 1 -23.63 12.05 -12.55
C MET A 1 -22.21 12.56 -12.34
N ASP A 2 -21.89 13.75 -12.86
CA ASP A 2 -20.53 14.33 -12.79
C ASP A 2 -20.07 14.67 -11.37
N VAL A 3 -20.96 15.20 -10.52
CA VAL A 3 -20.63 15.51 -9.12
C VAL A 3 -20.26 14.24 -8.33
N PHE A 4 -20.96 13.13 -8.56
CA PHE A 4 -20.66 11.84 -7.91
C PHE A 4 -19.31 11.26 -8.38
N LEU A 5 -19.06 11.26 -9.69
CA LEU A 5 -17.78 10.81 -10.26
C LEU A 5 -16.62 11.71 -9.82
N PHE A 6 -16.84 13.01 -9.69
CA PHE A 6 -15.88 13.96 -9.12
C PHE A 6 -15.50 13.54 -7.69
N PHE A 7 -16.48 13.38 -6.78
CA PHE A 7 -16.20 12.91 -5.41
C PHE A 7 -15.48 11.55 -5.38
N ASN A 8 -15.84 10.61 -6.26
CA ASN A 8 -15.20 9.30 -6.38
C ASN A 8 -13.70 9.42 -6.70
N ARG A 9 -13.32 10.30 -7.63
CA ARG A 9 -11.91 10.54 -8.00
C ARG A 9 -11.10 11.16 -6.88
N TYR A 10 -11.63 12.15 -6.16
CA TYR A 10 -10.93 12.71 -5.00
C TYR A 10 -10.73 11.67 -3.90
N LEU A 11 -11.74 10.82 -3.66
CA LEU A 11 -11.64 9.74 -2.67
C LEU A 11 -10.58 8.71 -3.06
N LEU A 12 -10.49 8.36 -4.35
CA LEU A 12 -9.44 7.48 -4.89
C LEU A 12 -8.05 8.10 -4.68
N ILE A 13 -7.84 9.36 -5.10
CA ILE A 13 -6.55 10.07 -4.97
C ILE A 13 -6.14 10.17 -3.50
N LEU A 14 -7.05 10.60 -2.62
CA LEU A 14 -6.78 10.73 -1.19
C LEU A 14 -6.41 9.37 -0.57
N SER A 15 -7.10 8.30 -0.97
CA SER A 15 -6.82 6.94 -0.50
C SER A 15 -5.43 6.48 -0.93
N TYR A 16 -5.00 6.77 -2.16
CA TYR A 16 -3.65 6.49 -2.65
C TYR A 16 -2.57 7.25 -1.88
N ILE A 17 -2.76 8.55 -1.67
CA ILE A 17 -1.79 9.39 -0.93
C ILE A 17 -1.65 8.90 0.51
N LEU A 18 -2.76 8.68 1.20
CA LEU A 18 -2.76 8.19 2.58
C LEU A 18 -2.12 6.81 2.67
N TRP A 19 -2.49 5.89 1.78
CA TRP A 19 -1.94 4.54 1.78
C TRP A 19 -0.43 4.54 1.51
N ALA A 20 0.03 5.19 0.44
CA ALA A 20 1.44 5.20 0.07
C ALA A 20 2.29 5.93 1.12
N GLY A 21 1.85 7.13 1.54
CA GLY A 21 2.56 7.94 2.53
C GLY A 21 2.77 7.20 3.86
N ILE A 22 1.73 6.54 4.37
CA ILE A 22 1.85 5.80 5.63
C ILE A 22 2.71 4.54 5.45
N ASN A 23 2.55 3.78 4.36
CA ASN A 23 3.39 2.59 4.11
C ASN A 23 4.88 2.95 4.02
N ILE A 24 5.21 3.98 3.24
CA ILE A 24 6.58 4.47 3.07
C ILE A 24 7.14 4.93 4.42
N THR A 25 6.37 5.71 5.17
CA THR A 25 6.79 6.22 6.49
C THR A 25 7.09 5.08 7.46
N LEU A 26 6.21 4.09 7.53
CA LEU A 26 6.39 2.97 8.45
C LEU A 26 7.50 2.03 8.01
N GLY A 27 7.56 1.68 6.72
CA GLY A 27 8.55 0.77 6.18
C GLY A 27 9.98 1.31 6.25
N PHE A 28 10.22 2.60 6.00
CA PHE A 28 11.56 3.17 6.03
C PHE A 28 12.00 3.72 7.37
N PHE A 29 11.08 4.24 8.19
CA PHE A 29 11.47 4.96 9.40
C PHE A 29 11.07 4.21 10.67
N LEU A 30 9.83 3.74 10.78
CA LEU A 30 9.32 3.20 12.04
C LEU A 30 9.71 1.74 12.28
N VAL A 31 9.47 0.85 11.33
CA VAL A 31 9.75 -0.59 11.46
C VAL A 31 11.25 -0.87 11.65
N PRO A 32 12.19 -0.16 10.98
CA PRO A 32 13.62 -0.33 11.23
C PRO A 32 14.08 -0.02 12.66
N LEU A 33 13.28 0.69 13.46
CA LEU A 33 13.59 0.92 14.88
C LEU A 33 13.61 -0.39 15.68
N LEU A 34 12.87 -1.42 15.25
CA LEU A 34 12.87 -2.75 15.89
C LEU A 34 14.26 -3.42 15.86
N ARG A 35 15.10 -3.10 14.87
CA ARG A 35 16.48 -3.59 14.78
C ARG A 35 17.49 -2.66 15.45
N LYS A 36 17.26 -1.35 15.42
CA LYS A 36 18.24 -0.36 15.92
C LYS A 36 18.18 -0.13 17.43
N LYS A 37 17.01 -0.33 18.06
CA LYS A 37 16.80 -0.07 19.50
C LYS A 37 16.11 -1.26 20.15
N ASN A 38 16.82 -1.94 21.06
CA ASN A 38 16.22 -2.98 21.90
C ASN A 38 15.55 -2.39 23.15
N VAL A 39 14.87 -1.25 22.98
CA VAL A 39 14.21 -0.51 24.06
C VAL A 39 12.75 -0.95 24.13
N PRO A 40 12.26 -1.47 25.27
CA PRO A 40 10.89 -1.97 25.42
C PRO A 40 9.81 -1.00 24.93
N GLU A 41 9.94 0.28 25.27
CA GLU A 41 9.00 1.34 24.93
C GLU A 41 8.92 1.55 23.42
N VAL A 42 10.06 1.47 22.73
CA VAL A 42 10.12 1.60 21.26
C VAL A 42 9.42 0.42 20.60
N LYS A 43 9.64 -0.80 21.09
CA LYS A 43 8.96 -1.99 20.55
C LYS A 43 7.45 -1.86 20.71
N VAL A 44 6.96 -1.56 21.92
CA VAL A 44 5.53 -1.39 22.19
C VAL A 44 4.92 -0.30 21.28
N LEU A 45 5.59 0.85 21.15
CA LEU A 45 5.15 1.93 20.26
C LEU A 45 5.03 1.45 18.81
N VAL A 46 6.04 0.75 18.28
CA VAL A 46 6.04 0.26 16.89
C VAL A 46 4.87 -0.69 16.65
N PHE A 47 4.63 -1.66 17.53
CA PHE A 47 3.53 -2.62 17.35
C PHE A 47 2.14 -1.97 17.51
N ASN A 48 2.00 -0.99 18.39
CA ASN A 48 0.75 -0.21 18.51
C ASN A 48 0.46 0.57 17.23
N ILE A 49 1.47 1.22 16.64
CA ILE A 49 1.31 1.94 15.38
C ILE A 49 1.02 0.97 14.23
N LEU A 50 1.72 -0.17 14.15
CA LEU A 50 1.47 -1.20 13.13
C LEU A 50 0.04 -1.76 13.21
N ARG A 51 -0.52 -1.90 14.42
CA ARG A 51 -1.92 -2.32 14.60
C ARG A 51 -2.89 -1.30 14.04
N ALA A 52 -2.72 -0.01 14.37
CA ALA A 52 -3.58 1.06 13.85
C ALA A 52 -3.46 1.15 12.32
N PHE A 53 -2.23 1.13 11.83
CA PHE A 53 -1.90 1.17 10.42
C PHE A 53 -2.52 0.04 9.61
N ARG A 54 -2.52 -1.19 10.13
CA ARG A 54 -3.15 -2.33 9.46
C ARG A 54 -4.62 -2.07 9.14
N LYS A 55 -5.36 -1.46 10.08
CA LYS A 55 -6.77 -1.08 9.87
C LYS A 55 -6.91 0.00 8.81
N ILE A 56 -6.06 1.04 8.86
CA ILE A 56 -6.06 2.13 7.87
C ILE A 56 -5.75 1.59 6.48
N THR A 57 -4.75 0.72 6.36
CA THR A 57 -4.35 0.09 5.09
C THR A 57 -5.50 -0.69 4.46
N TYR A 58 -6.23 -1.49 5.25
CA TYR A 58 -7.39 -2.22 4.76
C TYR A 58 -8.50 -1.29 4.29
N ALA A 59 -8.76 -0.20 5.01
CA ALA A 59 -9.73 0.80 4.61
C ALA A 59 -9.32 1.47 3.28
N CYS A 60 -8.04 1.86 3.13
CA CYS A 60 -7.55 2.43 1.88
C CYS A 60 -7.65 1.45 0.71
N TRP A 61 -7.29 0.17 0.90
CA TRP A 61 -7.44 -0.84 -0.15
C TRP A 61 -8.90 -1.01 -0.58
N ALA A 62 -9.82 -1.11 0.39
CA ALA A 62 -11.24 -1.23 0.10
C ALA A 62 -11.77 0.00 -0.66
N LEU A 63 -11.34 1.20 -0.27
CA LEU A 63 -11.68 2.44 -0.96
C LEU A 63 -11.11 2.47 -2.37
N MET A 64 -9.84 2.14 -2.58
CA MET A 64 -9.21 2.14 -3.90
C MET A 64 -9.86 1.12 -4.84
N LEU A 65 -10.12 -0.10 -4.37
CA LEU A 65 -10.81 -1.12 -5.16
C LEU A 65 -12.25 -0.73 -5.45
N GLY A 66 -12.99 -0.22 -4.47
CA GLY A 66 -14.38 0.19 -4.63
C GLY A 66 -14.54 1.38 -5.58
N THR A 67 -13.75 2.43 -5.39
CA THR A 67 -13.78 3.64 -6.24
C THR A 67 -13.29 3.35 -7.66
N GLY A 68 -12.25 2.51 -7.83
CA GLY A 68 -11.79 2.06 -9.14
C GLY A 68 -12.81 1.17 -9.86
N PHE A 69 -13.51 0.29 -9.15
CA PHE A 69 -14.59 -0.53 -9.71
C PHE A 69 -15.79 0.31 -10.18
N ILE A 70 -16.19 1.32 -9.39
CA ILE A 70 -17.22 2.29 -9.79
C ILE A 70 -16.75 3.00 -11.06
N GLU A 71 -15.53 3.52 -11.10
CA GLU A 71 -15.04 4.22 -12.28
C GLU A 71 -15.04 3.33 -13.54
N TYR A 72 -14.65 2.06 -13.42
CA TYR A 72 -14.71 1.07 -14.50
C TYR A 72 -16.14 0.79 -15.02
N ILE A 73 -17.13 0.67 -14.13
CA ILE A 73 -18.53 0.39 -14.54
C ILE A 73 -19.14 1.60 -15.26
N TYR A 74 -18.91 2.80 -14.73
CA TYR A 74 -19.58 4.01 -15.18
C TYR A 74 -18.91 4.64 -16.40
N ILE A 75 -17.59 4.51 -16.51
CA ILE A 75 -16.83 4.92 -17.70
C ILE A 75 -16.76 3.70 -18.62
N ARG A 76 -17.80 3.51 -19.46
CA ARG A 76 -17.68 2.61 -20.63
C ARG A 76 -16.38 2.93 -21.36
N PRO A 77 -15.68 1.91 -21.91
CA PRO A 77 -14.34 2.07 -22.45
C PRO A 77 -14.40 2.99 -23.67
N ILE A 78 -14.10 4.27 -23.45
CA ILE A 78 -13.91 5.22 -24.53
C ILE A 78 -12.52 4.92 -25.09
N SER A 79 -12.54 4.46 -26.33
CA SER A 79 -11.44 4.36 -27.28
C SER A 79 -10.34 3.33 -26.99
N SER A 80 -9.99 2.66 -28.08
CA SER A 80 -8.89 1.74 -28.32
C SER A 80 -7.52 2.41 -28.13
N PHE A 81 -7.21 2.84 -26.91
CA PHE A 81 -5.86 3.32 -26.57
C PHE A 81 -4.90 2.13 -26.45
N GLU A 82 -3.97 2.12 -27.39
CA GLU A 82 -2.71 1.41 -27.54
C GLU A 82 -2.38 0.32 -26.51
N SER A 83 -2.12 -0.89 -27.03
CA SER A 83 -1.81 -2.11 -26.27
C SER A 83 -0.82 -1.91 -25.12
N ILE A 84 0.17 -1.03 -25.28
CA ILE A 84 1.20 -0.73 -24.27
C ILE A 84 0.59 -0.12 -22.99
N SER A 85 -0.32 0.84 -23.11
CA SER A 85 -0.97 1.47 -21.95
C SER A 85 -1.78 0.46 -21.12
N GLN A 86 -2.46 -0.46 -21.81
CA GLN A 86 -3.23 -1.53 -21.18
C GLN A 86 -2.32 -2.56 -20.50
N TYR A 87 -1.23 -2.98 -21.15
CA TYR A 87 -0.24 -3.87 -20.54
C TYR A 87 0.38 -3.25 -19.28
N LEU A 88 0.69 -1.95 -19.30
CA LEU A 88 1.23 -1.25 -18.14
C LEU A 88 0.20 -1.17 -17.00
N MET A 89 -1.07 -0.85 -17.28
CA MET A 89 -2.12 -0.85 -16.26
C MET A 89 -2.33 -2.24 -15.64
N ILE A 90 -2.37 -3.30 -16.44
CA ILE A 90 -2.46 -4.69 -15.95
C ILE A 90 -1.24 -5.02 -15.07
N THR A 91 -0.04 -4.63 -15.50
CA THR A 91 1.19 -4.83 -14.71
C THR A 91 1.10 -4.10 -13.37
N GLY A 92 0.62 -2.85 -13.35
CA GLY A 92 0.40 -2.09 -12.12
C GLY A 92 -0.58 -2.78 -11.17
N PHE A 93 -1.67 -3.34 -11.69
CA PHE A 93 -2.62 -4.12 -10.91
C PHE A 93 -2.01 -5.40 -10.32
N ILE A 94 -1.20 -6.13 -11.10
CA ILE A 94 -0.48 -7.32 -10.61
C ILE A 94 0.47 -6.95 -9.47
N VAL A 95 1.22 -5.86 -9.61
CA VAL A 95 2.11 -5.34 -8.56
C VAL A 95 1.31 -4.97 -7.31
N PHE A 96 0.14 -4.35 -7.47
CA PHE A 96 -0.76 -4.04 -6.35
C PHE A 96 -1.27 -5.29 -5.63
N VAL A 97 -1.63 -6.36 -6.35
CA VAL A 97 -2.03 -7.64 -5.76
C VAL A 97 -0.85 -8.27 -5.00
N PHE A 98 0.35 -8.25 -5.55
CA PHE A 98 1.54 -8.72 -4.84
C PHE A 98 1.80 -7.93 -3.56
N HIS A 99 1.63 -6.60 -3.60
CA HIS A 99 1.70 -5.75 -2.41
C HIS A 99 0.70 -6.19 -1.33
N ILE A 100 -0.56 -6.47 -1.71
CA ILE A 100 -1.60 -6.91 -0.76
C ILE A 100 -1.19 -8.24 -0.11
N ILE A 101 -0.80 -9.23 -0.91
CA ILE A 101 -0.39 -10.56 -0.42
C ILE A 101 0.79 -10.43 0.55
N TRP A 102 1.81 -9.66 0.16
CA TRP A 102 3.00 -9.45 0.97
C TRP A 102 2.69 -8.71 2.27
N SER A 103 1.84 -7.68 2.19
CA SER A 103 1.36 -6.93 3.36
C SER A 103 0.60 -7.83 4.33
N PHE A 104 -0.25 -8.76 3.86
CA PHE A 104 -0.91 -9.74 4.74
C PHE A 104 0.08 -10.65 5.46
N TYR A 105 1.14 -11.09 4.78
CA TYR A 105 2.20 -11.88 5.40
C TYR A 105 2.88 -11.11 6.56
N LEU A 106 3.29 -9.86 6.31
CA LEU A 106 3.92 -9.01 7.33
C LEU A 106 2.97 -8.69 8.48
N PHE A 107 1.71 -8.37 8.17
CA PHE A 107 0.68 -8.13 9.17
C PHE A 107 0.36 -9.35 10.01
N GLY A 108 0.50 -10.56 9.46
CA GLY A 108 0.42 -11.81 10.21
C GLY A 108 1.50 -11.89 11.30
N ILE A 109 2.74 -11.57 10.96
CA ILE A 109 3.86 -11.51 11.92
C ILE A 109 3.59 -10.42 12.98
N ALA A 110 3.18 -9.23 12.54
CA ALA A 110 2.88 -8.12 13.45
C ALA A 110 1.73 -8.45 14.42
N LYS A 111 0.67 -9.11 13.94
CA LYS A 111 -0.50 -9.50 14.74
C LYS A 111 -0.17 -10.58 15.78
N ARG A 112 0.77 -11.50 15.51
CA ARG A 112 1.18 -12.50 16.52
C ARG A 112 1.93 -11.85 17.69
N ASN A 113 2.64 -10.76 17.43
CA ASN A 113 3.49 -10.09 18.40
C ASN A 113 2.85 -8.85 19.05
N GLU A 114 1.63 -8.47 18.65
CA GLU A 114 1.02 -7.20 19.10
C GLU A 114 0.62 -7.17 20.59
N TYR A 115 0.35 -8.33 21.20
CA TYR A 115 0.00 -8.44 22.63
C TYR A 115 1.22 -8.80 23.51
N ASN A 116 2.32 -9.23 22.90
CA ASN A 116 3.59 -9.41 23.58
C ASN A 116 4.75 -8.90 22.71
N PRO A 117 4.93 -7.57 22.60
CA PRO A 117 5.97 -6.97 21.75
C PRO A 117 7.40 -7.33 22.15
N LEU A 118 7.60 -7.78 23.40
CA LEU A 118 8.91 -8.13 23.94
C LEU A 118 9.35 -9.54 23.53
N SER A 119 8.43 -10.43 23.16
CA SER A 119 8.75 -11.78 22.68
C SER A 119 9.14 -11.84 21.20
N VAL A 120 9.22 -10.68 20.52
CA VAL A 120 9.58 -10.60 19.11
C VAL A 120 10.99 -11.13 18.92
N THR A 121 11.11 -12.16 18.09
CA THR A 121 12.39 -12.76 17.73
C THR A 121 13.17 -11.85 16.77
N GLU A 122 14.50 -11.97 16.75
CA GLU A 122 15.34 -11.26 15.77
C GLU A 122 14.98 -11.60 14.33
N ARG A 123 14.54 -12.85 14.10
CA ARG A 123 14.02 -13.32 12.81
C ARG A 123 12.77 -12.53 12.41
N ASP A 124 11.79 -12.42 13.31
CA ASP A 124 10.54 -11.69 13.03
C ASP A 124 10.81 -10.20 12.78
N ALA A 125 11.67 -9.59 13.58
CA ALA A 125 12.11 -8.21 13.37
C ALA A 125 12.81 -8.05 12.01
N GLY A 126 13.66 -9.01 11.62
CA GLY A 126 14.31 -9.04 10.31
C GLY A 126 13.33 -9.15 9.15
N LEU A 127 12.34 -10.04 9.26
CA LEU A 127 11.28 -10.20 8.25
C LEU A 127 10.40 -8.97 8.14
N LEU A 128 10.04 -8.33 9.25
CA LEU A 128 9.26 -7.09 9.26
C LEU A 128 10.03 -5.94 8.59
N VAL A 129 11.32 -5.78 8.90
CA VAL A 129 12.16 -4.71 8.31
C VAL A 129 12.43 -4.97 6.84
N GLY A 130 12.99 -6.14 6.49
CA GLY A 130 13.31 -6.48 5.11
C GLY A 130 12.07 -6.57 4.23
N GLY A 131 11.01 -7.17 4.75
CA GLY A 131 9.72 -7.21 4.08
C GLY A 131 9.09 -5.83 3.93
N GLY A 132 9.25 -4.94 4.90
CA GLY A 132 8.81 -3.54 4.79
C GLY A 132 9.47 -2.80 3.63
N TYR A 133 10.79 -2.99 3.43
CA TYR A 133 11.49 -2.42 2.28
C TYR A 133 11.01 -3.00 0.94
N PHE A 134 10.80 -4.32 0.88
CA PHE A 134 10.24 -4.95 -0.33
C PHE A 134 8.83 -4.45 -0.64
N ASN A 135 8.00 -4.26 0.40
CA ASN A 135 6.67 -3.69 0.24
C ASN A 135 6.74 -2.28 -0.34
N ASN A 136 7.64 -1.43 0.18
CA ASN A 136 7.84 -0.08 -0.35
C ASN A 136 8.35 -0.09 -1.80
N PHE A 137 9.20 -1.06 -2.18
CA PHE A 137 9.61 -1.24 -3.57
C PHE A 137 8.40 -1.54 -4.49
N LEU A 138 7.45 -2.38 -4.07
CA LEU A 138 6.22 -2.64 -4.83
C LEU A 138 5.38 -1.37 -4.98
N ILE A 139 5.26 -0.57 -3.91
CA ILE A 139 4.53 0.70 -3.93
C ILE A 139 5.15 1.68 -4.93
N PHE A 140 6.47 1.88 -4.88
CA PHE A 140 7.15 2.76 -5.83
C PHE A 140 7.02 2.25 -7.26
N THR A 141 7.17 0.94 -7.49
CA THR A 141 7.01 0.33 -8.81
C THR A 141 5.62 0.65 -9.38
N MET A 142 4.58 0.52 -8.57
CA MET A 142 3.22 0.84 -8.97
C MET A 142 3.05 2.34 -9.28
N ILE A 143 3.60 3.23 -8.45
CA ILE A 143 3.58 4.69 -8.71
C ILE A 143 4.28 5.02 -10.03
N PHE A 144 5.44 4.42 -10.30
CA PHE A 144 6.18 4.63 -11.55
C PHE A 144 5.40 4.15 -12.78
N ILE A 145 4.77 2.96 -12.71
CA ILE A 145 3.93 2.45 -13.79
C ILE A 145 2.80 3.43 -14.10
N TYR A 146 2.07 3.90 -13.08
CA TYR A 146 0.98 4.85 -13.28
C TYR A 146 1.46 6.20 -13.82
N ALA A 147 2.62 6.69 -13.37
CA ALA A 147 3.21 7.92 -13.90
C ALA A 147 3.58 7.78 -15.39
N ILE A 148 4.13 6.63 -15.82
CA ILE A 148 4.43 6.36 -17.23
C ILE A 148 3.14 6.34 -18.05
N VAL A 149 2.10 5.66 -17.57
CA VAL A 149 0.80 5.60 -18.24
C VAL A 149 0.25 7.01 -18.43
N GLU A 150 0.26 7.85 -17.39
CA GLU A 150 -0.21 9.24 -17.46
C GLU A 150 0.58 10.06 -18.49
N MET A 151 1.92 9.96 -18.49
CA MET A 151 2.76 10.68 -19.46
C MET A 151 2.46 10.28 -20.91
N LEU A 152 2.17 9.00 -21.16
CA LEU A 152 1.82 8.51 -22.50
C LEU A 152 0.44 9.01 -22.98
N PHE A 153 -0.48 9.35 -22.09
CA PHE A 153 -1.79 9.90 -22.45
C PHE A 153 -1.77 11.39 -22.81
N HIS A 154 -0.76 12.15 -22.35
CA HIS A 154 -0.64 13.59 -22.58
C HIS A 154 0.44 14.00 -23.61
N LEU A 155 1.11 13.01 -24.24
CA LEU A 155 2.04 13.19 -25.36
C LEU A 155 1.35 12.89 -26.69
#